data_AF-U9UT66-F1
#
_entry.id   AF-U9UT66-F1
#
_cell.length_a   1.000
_cell.length_b   1.000
_cell.length_c   1.000
_cell.angle_alpha   90.00
_cell.angle_beta   90.00
_cell.angle_gamma   90.00
#
_symmetry.space_group_name_H-M   'P 1'
#
loop_
_entity.id
_entity.type
_entity.pdbx_description
1 polymer ?
#
loop_
_entity_poly.entity_id
_entity_poly.type
_entity_poly.pdbx_seq_one_letter_code
_entity_poly.pdbx_strand_id
1 'polypeptide(L)'
;MTYDSFDHPTSKQHTKFTSWKLKASTQQLPTLDIMNRKFLDIMNGLTTCFLCNEETESNNYIWQCSKTLSLLKPIFDNHAIKLHAILTEHADSPPCIWQDSIRFCQLFSWTRDQQTNVTHHQILLTFLLNYIPQKLLVSFQATIKSKKKIKRLLLNFVHDLHVDIYTTIWKLRCLYFKEWKVHNNITRKSFTSYR
;
A
#
# COMPACT_ATOMS: atom_id res chain seq x y z
N MET A 1 -10.97 19.77 -11.05
CA MET A 1 -11.93 19.06 -10.18
C MET A 1 -11.19 17.93 -9.51
N THR A 2 -10.91 18.11 -8.23
CA THR A 2 -10.32 17.15 -7.30
C THR A 2 -11.29 15.98 -7.14
N TYR A 3 -10.92 14.81 -7.64
CA TYR A 3 -11.65 13.59 -7.38
C TYR A 3 -11.23 13.12 -5.99
N ASP A 4 -11.99 13.51 -4.98
CA ASP A 4 -11.86 12.99 -3.62
C ASP A 4 -12.94 11.92 -3.44
N SER A 5 -12.52 10.66 -3.27
CA SER A 5 -13.41 9.54 -2.95
C SER A 5 -13.94 9.58 -1.49
N PHE A 6 -13.76 10.72 -0.81
CA PHE A 6 -14.15 10.97 0.58
C PHE A 6 -15.00 12.24 0.64
N ASP A 7 -16.07 12.23 1.45
CA ASP A 7 -17.10 13.29 1.47
C ASP A 7 -16.57 14.72 1.49
N HIS A 8 -15.43 14.96 2.15
CA HIS A 8 -14.75 16.26 2.18
C HIS A 8 -13.21 16.12 2.21
N PRO A 9 -12.46 17.10 1.64
CA PRO A 9 -10.99 17.11 1.62
C PRO A 9 -10.36 17.17 3.03
N THR A 10 -11.13 17.55 4.05
CA THR A 10 -10.75 17.59 5.47
C THR A 10 -11.43 16.51 6.31
N SER A 11 -12.03 15.49 5.68
CA SER A 11 -12.65 14.39 6.41
C SER A 11 -11.63 13.64 7.26
N LYS A 12 -12.04 13.17 8.45
CA LYS A 12 -11.19 12.38 9.34
C LYS A 12 -10.61 11.13 8.66
N GLN A 13 -11.32 10.59 7.67
CA GLN A 13 -10.88 9.43 6.88
C GLN A 13 -9.74 9.83 5.93
N HIS A 14 -9.92 10.90 5.16
CA HIS A 14 -8.89 11.43 4.27
C HIS A 14 -7.61 11.82 5.04
N THR A 15 -7.73 12.46 6.20
CA THR A 15 -6.59 12.79 7.06
C THR A 15 -5.82 11.55 7.52
N LYS A 16 -6.51 10.48 7.92
CA LYS A 16 -5.87 9.23 8.36
C LYS A 16 -5.15 8.53 7.22
N PHE A 17 -5.78 8.47 6.05
CA PHE A 17 -5.17 7.88 4.86
C PHE A 17 -3.92 8.66 4.43
N THR A 18 -4.02 9.99 4.33
CA THR A 18 -2.87 10.85 4.00
C THR A 18 -1.74 10.73 5.02
N SER A 19 -2.05 10.69 6.33
CA SER A 19 -1.03 10.46 7.37
C SER A 19 -0.36 9.10 7.23
N TRP A 20 -1.12 8.05 6.86
CA TRP A 20 -0.57 6.73 6.59
C TRP A 20 0.37 6.76 5.39
N LYS A 21 -0.02 7.38 4.27
CA LYS A 21 0.84 7.49 3.08
C LYS A 21 2.19 8.13 3.42
N LEU A 22 2.16 9.26 4.12
CA LEU A 22 3.37 9.98 4.51
C LEU A 22 4.27 9.09 5.38
N LYS A 23 3.71 8.48 6.43
CA LYS A 23 4.46 7.59 7.33
C LYS A 23 5.00 6.36 6.62
N ALA A 24 4.26 5.76 5.69
CA ALA A 24 4.74 4.65 4.89
C ALA A 24 5.95 5.07 4.03
N SER A 25 5.86 6.23 3.37
CA SER A 25 6.95 6.75 2.52
C SER A 25 8.23 7.11 3.28
N THR A 26 8.11 7.48 4.55
CA THR A 26 9.23 7.83 5.43
C THR A 26 9.64 6.71 6.38
N GLN A 27 9.04 5.52 6.25
CA GLN A 27 9.27 4.37 7.15
C GLN A 27 9.02 4.71 8.64
N GLN A 28 7.98 5.50 8.91
CA GLN A 28 7.55 5.92 10.23
C GLN A 28 6.17 5.36 10.61
N LEU A 29 5.74 4.26 9.98
CA LEU A 29 4.54 3.56 10.46
C LEU A 29 4.80 3.08 11.90
N PRO A 30 3.82 3.13 12.80
CA PRO A 30 3.97 2.68 14.18
C PRO A 30 4.00 1.14 14.28
N THR A 31 4.99 0.52 13.64
CA THR A 31 5.34 -0.90 13.74
C THR A 31 6.04 -1.20 15.05
N LEU A 32 6.11 -2.48 15.45
CA LEU A 32 6.60 -2.87 16.77
C LEU A 32 8.04 -2.44 17.03
N ASP A 33 8.93 -2.45 16.04
CA ASP A 33 10.28 -1.89 16.17
C ASP A 33 10.29 -0.43 16.65
N ILE A 34 9.45 0.44 16.08
CA ILE A 34 9.33 1.84 16.49
C ILE A 34 8.61 1.97 17.83
N MET A 35 7.57 1.16 18.05
CA MET A 35 6.78 1.21 19.27
C MET A 35 7.59 0.75 20.49
N ASN A 36 8.37 -0.33 20.40
CA ASN A 36 9.24 -0.80 21.48
C ASN A 36 10.34 0.20 21.82
N ARG A 37 10.88 0.92 20.82
CA ARG A 37 11.87 1.97 21.07
C ARG A 37 11.29 3.16 21.83
N LYS A 38 10.00 3.47 21.64
CA LYS A 38 9.34 4.64 22.25
C LYS A 38 8.59 4.33 23.53
N PHE A 39 8.14 3.10 23.72
CA PHE A 39 7.21 2.69 24.77
C PHE A 39 7.60 1.32 25.34
N LEU A 40 8.86 1.17 25.76
CA LEU A 40 9.44 -0.13 26.10
C LEU A 40 8.61 -0.91 27.12
N ASP A 41 8.22 -0.27 28.24
CA ASP A 41 7.48 -0.95 29.32
C ASP A 41 6.03 -1.27 28.94
N ILE A 42 5.45 -0.49 28.03
CA ILE A 42 4.09 -0.77 27.52
C ILE A 42 4.11 -1.92 26.53
N MET A 43 5.12 -1.96 25.66
CA MET A 43 5.24 -2.99 24.63
C MET A 43 5.78 -4.30 25.20
N ASN A 44 6.52 -4.25 26.30
CA ASN A 44 7.02 -5.39 27.06
C ASN A 44 7.70 -6.47 26.19
N GLY A 45 8.56 -6.02 25.27
CA GLY A 45 9.32 -6.91 24.38
C GLY A 45 8.49 -7.56 23.26
N LEU A 46 7.25 -7.12 23.01
CA LEU A 46 6.46 -7.62 21.90
C LEU A 46 7.08 -7.23 20.55
N THR A 47 7.68 -8.18 19.86
CA THR A 47 8.33 -7.95 18.55
C THR A 47 7.67 -8.67 17.39
N THR A 48 6.88 -9.72 17.65
CA THR A 48 6.30 -10.58 16.61
C THR A 48 5.23 -9.87 15.78
N CYS A 49 5.32 -10.00 14.46
CA CYS A 49 4.41 -9.41 13.49
C CYS A 49 2.96 -9.83 13.71
N PHE A 50 2.06 -8.85 13.85
CA PHE A 50 0.63 -9.09 14.04
C PHE A 50 -0.07 -9.79 12.87
N LEU A 51 0.55 -9.82 11.68
CA LEU A 51 -0.08 -10.39 10.49
C LEU A 51 0.28 -11.88 10.29
N CYS A 52 1.57 -12.24 10.41
CA CYS A 52 2.00 -13.64 10.25
C CYS A 52 2.25 -14.37 11.58
N ASN A 53 2.48 -13.66 12.68
CA ASN A 53 2.88 -14.23 13.98
C ASN A 53 4.21 -15.03 13.96
N GLU A 54 5.05 -14.85 12.95
CA GLU A 54 6.27 -15.64 12.76
C GLU A 54 7.55 -14.80 12.94
N GLU A 55 7.59 -13.62 12.35
CA GLU A 55 8.80 -12.80 12.21
C GLU A 55 8.72 -11.49 13.00
N THR A 56 9.85 -10.81 13.17
CA THR A 56 9.89 -9.50 13.84
C THR A 56 9.26 -8.40 12.99
N GLU A 57 8.27 -7.68 13.53
CA GLU A 57 7.60 -6.58 12.84
C GLU A 57 8.51 -5.35 12.73
N SER A 58 8.70 -4.87 11.50
CA SER A 58 9.33 -3.59 11.21
C SER A 58 8.67 -2.92 10.01
N ASN A 59 8.97 -1.63 9.79
CA ASN A 59 8.51 -0.91 8.60
C ASN A 59 8.94 -1.59 7.28
N ASN A 60 10.09 -2.26 7.28
CA ASN A 60 10.58 -2.98 6.11
C ASN A 60 9.90 -4.35 5.97
N TYR A 61 9.73 -5.07 7.08
CA TYR A 61 9.20 -6.42 7.07
C TYR A 61 7.68 -6.47 6.81
N ILE A 62 6.90 -5.47 7.24
CA ILE A 62 5.44 -5.49 7.06
C ILE A 62 5.00 -5.67 5.60
N TRP A 63 5.81 -5.19 4.64
CA TRP A 63 5.58 -5.32 3.19
C TRP A 63 6.10 -6.62 2.59
N GLN A 64 6.89 -7.39 3.35
CA GLN A 64 7.47 -8.68 2.97
C GLN A 64 6.78 -9.86 3.67
N CYS A 65 6.02 -9.57 4.73
CA CYS A 65 5.24 -10.54 5.49
C CYS A 65 4.37 -11.42 4.58
N SER A 66 4.47 -12.74 4.75
CA SER A 66 3.72 -13.76 3.98
C SER A 66 2.22 -13.47 3.96
N LYS A 67 1.64 -13.11 5.11
CA LYS A 67 0.23 -12.74 5.21
C LYS A 67 -0.09 -11.47 4.42
N THR A 68 0.75 -10.42 4.51
CA THR A 68 0.59 -9.21 3.69
C THR A 68 0.59 -9.55 2.21
N LEU A 69 1.53 -10.36 1.75
CA LEU A 69 1.64 -10.74 0.34
C LEU A 69 0.41 -11.52 -0.15
N SER A 70 -0.12 -12.44 0.67
CA SER A 70 -1.35 -13.17 0.34
C SER A 70 -2.57 -12.24 0.20
N LEU A 71 -2.62 -11.16 0.98
CA LEU A 71 -3.68 -10.15 0.90
C LEU A 71 -3.48 -9.17 -0.26
N LEU A 72 -2.23 -8.85 -0.61
CA LEU A 72 -1.91 -7.97 -1.73
C LEU A 72 -2.23 -8.60 -3.09
N LYS A 73 -2.03 -9.91 -3.23
CA LYS A 73 -2.18 -10.62 -4.52
C LYS A 73 -3.54 -10.35 -5.19
N PRO A 74 -4.70 -10.60 -4.55
CA PRO A 74 -5.99 -10.32 -5.18
C PRO A 74 -6.23 -8.83 -5.45
N ILE A 75 -5.65 -7.92 -4.64
CA ILE A 75 -5.74 -6.47 -4.89
C ILE A 75 -5.04 -6.14 -6.21
N PHE A 76 -3.80 -6.61 -6.38
CA PHE A 76 -3.01 -6.33 -7.58
C PHE A 76 -3.60 -7.00 -8.83
N ASP A 77 -4.12 -8.22 -8.72
CA ASP A 77 -4.80 -8.90 -9.83
C ASP A 77 -6.04 -8.11 -10.29
N ASN A 78 -6.87 -7.64 -9.35
CA ASN A 78 -8.02 -6.80 -9.66
C ASN A 78 -7.62 -5.45 -10.28
N HIS A 79 -6.55 -4.83 -9.79
CA HIS A 79 -6.06 -3.55 -10.33
C HIS A 79 -5.36 -3.70 -11.67
N ALA A 80 -4.78 -4.85 -11.99
CA ALA A 80 -4.30 -5.14 -13.34
C ALA A 80 -5.45 -5.16 -14.36
N ILE A 81 -6.60 -5.75 -13.98
CA ILE A 81 -7.82 -5.75 -14.80
C ILE A 81 -8.36 -4.32 -14.96
N LYS A 82 -8.44 -3.54 -13.86
CA LYS A 82 -8.87 -2.13 -13.90
C LYS A 82 -7.95 -1.29 -14.79
N LEU A 83 -6.64 -1.47 -14.69
CA LEU A 83 -5.67 -0.78 -15.53
C LEU A 83 -5.90 -1.11 -17.00
N HIS A 84 -6.09 -2.38 -17.34
CA HIS A 84 -6.41 -2.80 -18.70
C HIS A 84 -7.70 -2.14 -19.22
N ALA A 85 -8.75 -2.09 -18.42
CA ALA A 85 -10.00 -1.42 -18.79
C ALA A 85 -9.80 0.09 -19.04
N ILE A 86 -9.14 0.80 -18.11
CA ILE A 86 -8.85 2.24 -18.23
C ILE A 86 -8.05 2.55 -19.50
N LEU A 87 -7.03 1.73 -19.78
CA LEU A 87 -6.17 1.94 -20.95
C LEU A 87 -6.92 1.63 -22.25
N THR A 88 -7.74 0.59 -22.27
CA THR A 88 -8.60 0.25 -23.42
C THR A 88 -9.61 1.37 -23.72
N GLU A 89 -10.30 1.88 -22.70
CA GLU A 89 -11.32 2.93 -22.83
C GLU A 89 -10.75 4.25 -23.35
N HIS A 90 -9.48 4.52 -23.04
CA HIS A 90 -8.87 5.82 -23.27
C HIS A 90 -7.75 5.83 -24.30
N ALA A 91 -7.51 4.71 -24.98
CA ALA A 91 -6.45 4.55 -25.96
C ALA A 91 -6.59 5.51 -27.14
N ASP A 92 -5.51 6.22 -27.43
CA ASP A 92 -5.36 7.04 -28.64
C ASP A 92 -4.63 6.27 -29.76
N SER A 93 -4.28 5.01 -29.51
CA SER A 93 -3.46 4.12 -30.34
C SER A 93 -4.05 2.70 -30.38
N PRO A 94 -3.87 1.94 -31.48
CA PRO A 94 -4.32 0.55 -31.57
C PRO A 94 -3.72 -0.36 -30.48
N PRO A 95 -4.45 -1.42 -30.03
CA PRO A 95 -4.00 -2.33 -28.97
C PRO A 95 -2.60 -2.93 -29.18
N CYS A 96 -2.24 -3.26 -30.42
CA CYS A 96 -0.93 -3.83 -30.75
C CYS A 96 0.26 -2.95 -30.32
N ILE A 97 0.07 -1.65 -30.07
CA ILE A 97 1.13 -0.72 -29.65
C ILE A 97 1.34 -0.72 -28.13
N TRP A 98 0.28 -0.92 -27.35
CA TRP A 98 0.32 -0.68 -25.89
C TRP A 98 -0.02 -1.89 -25.04
N GLN A 99 -0.62 -2.95 -25.59
CA GLN A 99 -1.08 -4.11 -24.82
C GLN A 99 0.07 -4.81 -24.07
N ASP A 100 1.25 -4.85 -24.69
CA ASP A 100 2.47 -5.38 -24.07
C ASP A 100 2.96 -4.52 -22.89
N SER A 101 2.70 -3.22 -22.88
CA SER A 101 3.10 -2.33 -21.76
C SER A 101 2.37 -2.67 -20.46
N ILE A 102 1.20 -3.30 -20.55
CA ILE A 102 0.42 -3.79 -19.40
C ILE A 102 0.91 -5.19 -19.04
N ARG A 103 1.02 -6.07 -20.05
CA ARG A 103 1.50 -7.44 -19.87
C ARG A 103 2.88 -7.48 -19.21
N PHE A 104 3.78 -6.58 -19.58
CA PHE A 104 5.14 -6.52 -19.03
C PHE A 104 5.30 -5.47 -17.94
N CYS A 105 4.20 -4.90 -17.42
CA CYS A 105 4.27 -3.98 -16.30
C CYS A 105 4.80 -4.73 -15.07
N GLN A 106 6.06 -4.45 -14.71
CA GLN A 106 6.75 -5.11 -13.60
C GLN A 106 5.98 -4.96 -12.27
N LEU A 107 5.21 -3.88 -12.09
CA LEU A 107 4.39 -3.67 -10.89
C LEU A 107 3.38 -4.80 -10.63
N PHE A 108 2.89 -5.48 -11.69
CA PHE A 108 1.93 -6.58 -11.59
C PHE A 108 2.58 -7.94 -11.86
N SER A 109 3.86 -7.99 -12.24
CA SER A 109 4.50 -9.26 -12.60
C SER A 109 4.62 -10.20 -11.41
N TRP A 110 4.78 -9.64 -10.21
CA TRP A 110 5.01 -10.41 -8.99
C TRP A 110 3.85 -11.33 -8.61
N THR A 111 2.62 -11.03 -9.04
CA THR A 111 1.47 -11.90 -8.76
C THR A 111 1.42 -13.13 -9.66
N ARG A 112 2.20 -13.16 -10.75
CA ARG A 112 2.17 -14.26 -11.74
C ARG A 112 3.19 -15.35 -11.46
N ASP A 113 4.26 -15.02 -10.75
CA ASP A 113 5.30 -15.98 -10.38
C ASP A 113 4.92 -16.68 -9.07
N GLN A 114 5.09 -18.02 -9.03
CA GLN A 114 4.81 -18.81 -7.82
C GLN A 114 5.94 -18.74 -6.77
N GLN A 115 7.11 -18.21 -7.15
CA GLN A 115 8.35 -18.23 -6.36
C GLN A 115 8.88 -16.83 -6.04
N THR A 116 8.05 -15.80 -6.13
CA THR A 116 8.49 -14.41 -5.96
C THR A 116 8.86 -14.10 -4.51
N ASN A 117 10.15 -14.19 -4.23
CA ASN A 117 10.79 -13.47 -3.13
C ASN A 117 10.58 -11.97 -3.36
N VAL A 118 9.62 -11.37 -2.67
CA VAL A 118 9.26 -9.94 -2.79
C VAL A 118 10.43 -9.03 -2.44
N THR A 119 11.41 -9.53 -1.67
CA THR A 119 12.71 -8.90 -1.42
C THR A 119 13.46 -8.52 -2.70
N HIS A 120 13.25 -9.21 -3.83
CA HIS A 120 13.87 -8.88 -5.11
C HIS A 120 13.01 -7.99 -6.01
N HIS A 121 11.78 -7.65 -5.60
CA HIS A 121 10.87 -6.85 -6.40
C HIS A 121 10.89 -5.38 -5.97
N GLN A 122 12.01 -4.71 -6.26
CA GLN A 122 12.25 -3.31 -5.88
C GLN A 122 11.13 -2.37 -6.36
N ILE A 123 10.48 -2.67 -7.49
CA ILE A 123 9.39 -1.87 -8.04
C ILE A 123 8.13 -1.99 -7.18
N LEU A 124 7.78 -3.21 -6.75
CA LEU A 124 6.68 -3.42 -5.82
C LEU A 124 6.95 -2.72 -4.49
N LEU A 125 8.15 -2.90 -3.91
CA LEU A 125 8.50 -2.26 -2.65
C LEU A 125 8.43 -0.72 -2.75
N THR A 126 8.95 -0.15 -3.85
CA THR A 126 8.83 1.30 -4.13
C THR A 126 7.37 1.75 -4.12
N PHE A 127 6.48 0.96 -4.74
CA PHE A 127 5.05 1.26 -4.76
C PHE A 127 4.41 1.15 -3.36
N LEU A 128 4.70 0.10 -2.60
CA LEU A 128 4.17 -0.09 -1.24
C LEU A 128 4.62 1.01 -0.27
N LEU A 129 5.79 1.59 -0.51
CA LEU A 129 6.29 2.80 0.17
C LEU A 129 5.65 4.09 -0.35
N ASN A 130 4.53 4.02 -1.09
CA ASN A 130 3.77 5.17 -1.58
C ASN A 130 4.48 6.04 -2.63
N TYR A 131 5.50 5.53 -3.29
CA TYR A 131 6.08 6.15 -4.49
C TYR A 131 5.42 5.60 -5.76
N ILE A 132 5.43 6.38 -6.85
CA ILE A 132 4.86 5.94 -8.13
C ILE A 132 6.02 5.47 -9.03
N PRO A 133 6.13 4.16 -9.34
CA PRO A 133 7.18 3.67 -10.22
C PRO A 133 7.00 4.19 -11.65
N GLN A 134 8.12 4.59 -12.27
CA GLN A 134 8.15 5.05 -13.68
C GLN A 134 7.51 4.04 -14.64
N LYS A 135 7.64 2.74 -14.36
CA LYS A 135 7.08 1.66 -15.18
C LYS A 135 5.56 1.74 -15.31
N LEU A 136 4.85 2.20 -14.27
CA LEU A 136 3.40 2.42 -14.34
C LEU A 136 3.07 3.61 -15.25
N LEU A 137 3.82 4.70 -15.15
CA LEU A 137 3.65 5.89 -16.00
C LEU A 137 3.87 5.55 -17.48
N VAL A 138 4.85 4.71 -17.81
CA VAL A 138 5.13 4.28 -19.18
C VAL A 138 3.94 3.59 -19.83
N SER A 139 3.20 2.75 -19.10
CA SER A 139 1.99 2.09 -19.62
C SER A 139 0.91 3.11 -20.05
N PHE A 140 0.73 4.19 -19.27
CA PHE A 140 -0.19 5.27 -19.65
C PHE A 140 0.34 6.08 -20.84
N GLN A 141 1.64 6.37 -20.89
CA GLN A 141 2.26 7.14 -21.98
C GLN A 141 2.27 6.41 -23.32
N ALA A 142 2.37 5.08 -23.32
CA ALA A 142 2.27 4.26 -24.52
C ALA A 142 0.85 4.26 -25.13
N THR A 143 -0.17 4.48 -24.29
CA THR A 143 -1.57 4.33 -24.65
C THR A 143 -2.26 5.66 -24.95
N ILE A 144 -1.90 6.72 -24.23
CA ILE A 144 -2.60 8.02 -24.22
C ILE A 144 -1.62 9.13 -24.60
N LYS A 145 -2.01 10.03 -25.50
CA LYS A 145 -1.18 11.17 -25.95
C LYS A 145 -1.28 12.37 -25.01
N SER A 146 -2.46 12.60 -24.44
CA SER A 146 -2.72 13.78 -23.60
C SER A 146 -2.09 13.66 -22.21
N LYS A 147 -1.04 14.45 -21.95
CA LYS A 147 -0.37 14.53 -20.62
C LYS A 147 -1.34 14.87 -19.48
N LYS A 148 -2.33 15.74 -19.73
CA LYS A 148 -3.35 16.11 -18.74
C LYS A 148 -4.25 14.92 -18.41
N LYS A 149 -4.65 14.13 -19.42
CA LYS A 149 -5.45 12.92 -19.26
C LYS A 149 -4.66 11.83 -18.51
N ILE A 150 -3.40 11.60 -18.89
CA ILE A 150 -2.48 10.68 -18.21
C ILE A 150 -2.39 11.02 -16.72
N LYS A 151 -2.06 12.27 -16.38
CA LYS A 151 -1.90 12.69 -14.98
C LYS A 151 -3.16 12.39 -14.17
N ARG A 152 -4.33 12.74 -14.70
CA ARG A 152 -5.61 12.50 -14.01
C ARG A 152 -5.86 11.01 -13.79
N LEU A 153 -5.76 10.19 -14.85
CA LEU A 153 -6.07 8.76 -14.77
C LEU A 153 -5.06 8.01 -13.91
N LEU A 154 -3.77 8.31 -14.05
CA LEU A 154 -2.71 7.71 -13.24
C LEU A 154 -2.91 8.02 -11.76
N LEU A 155 -3.18 9.29 -11.40
CA LEU A 155 -3.37 9.66 -10.00
C LEU A 155 -4.61 9.02 -9.40
N ASN A 156 -5.72 8.93 -10.14
CA ASN A 156 -6.93 8.25 -9.69
C ASN A 156 -6.66 6.74 -9.49
N PHE A 157 -6.04 6.08 -10.48
CA PHE A 157 -5.69 4.67 -10.38
C PHE A 157 -4.78 4.37 -9.18
N VAL A 158 -3.73 5.18 -9.01
CA VAL A 158 -2.80 5.04 -7.87
C VAL A 158 -3.52 5.30 -6.56
N HIS A 159 -4.42 6.28 -6.50
CA HIS A 159 -5.22 6.57 -5.31
C HIS A 159 -6.05 5.35 -4.91
N ASP A 160 -6.85 4.81 -5.83
CA ASP A 160 -7.74 3.68 -5.59
C ASP A 160 -6.96 2.44 -5.14
N LEU A 161 -5.82 2.15 -5.78
CA LEU A 161 -4.96 1.03 -5.40
C LEU A 161 -4.37 1.22 -3.98
N HIS A 162 -3.92 2.43 -3.63
CA HIS A 162 -3.44 2.70 -2.27
C HIS A 162 -4.56 2.64 -1.23
N VAL A 163 -5.78 3.06 -1.57
CA VAL A 163 -6.94 2.93 -0.68
C VAL A 163 -7.17 1.47 -0.34
N ASP A 164 -7.21 0.58 -1.34
CA ASP A 164 -7.41 -0.86 -1.14
C ASP A 164 -6.29 -1.49 -0.28
N ILE A 165 -5.04 -1.09 -0.49
CA ILE A 165 -3.89 -1.51 0.33
C ILE A 165 -4.06 -1.04 1.77
N TYR A 166 -4.39 0.23 1.98
CA TYR A 166 -4.59 0.80 3.31
C TYR A 166 -5.74 0.13 4.07
N THR A 167 -6.88 -0.07 3.40
CA THR A 167 -8.07 -0.65 4.03
C THR A 167 -7.91 -2.12 4.33
N THR A 168 -7.18 -2.86 3.49
CA THR A 168 -7.04 -4.31 3.66
C THR A 168 -5.91 -4.68 4.61
N ILE A 169 -4.75 -4.02 4.49
CA ILE A 169 -3.54 -4.44 5.21
C ILE A 169 -3.34 -3.61 6.47
N TRP A 170 -3.26 -2.28 6.31
CA TRP A 170 -2.92 -1.42 7.44
C TRP A 170 -4.03 -1.40 8.50
N LYS A 171 -5.31 -1.32 8.09
CA LYS A 171 -6.43 -1.40 9.04
C LYS A 171 -6.49 -2.76 9.74
N LEU A 172 -6.20 -3.87 9.04
CA LEU A 172 -6.17 -5.20 9.64
C LEU A 172 -5.06 -5.32 10.69
N ARG A 173 -3.85 -4.88 10.38
CA ARG A 173 -2.76 -4.80 11.36
C ARG A 173 -3.15 -3.94 12.56
N CYS A 174 -3.78 -2.79 12.33
CA CYS A 174 -4.25 -1.91 13.41
C CYS A 174 -5.36 -2.56 14.27
N LEU A 175 -6.20 -3.42 13.67
CA LEU A 175 -7.21 -4.19 14.39
C LEU A 175 -6.54 -5.17 15.36
N TYR A 176 -5.58 -5.97 14.89
CA TYR A 176 -4.84 -6.89 15.75
C TYR A 176 -4.07 -6.17 16.86
N PHE A 177 -3.45 -5.03 16.56
CA PHE A 177 -2.82 -4.21 17.61
C PHE A 177 -3.84 -3.68 18.62
N LYS A 178 -5.07 -3.35 18.19
CA LYS A 178 -6.15 -2.93 19.09
C LYS A 178 -6.59 -4.07 20.00
N GLU A 179 -6.75 -5.27 19.45
CA GLU A 179 -7.13 -6.48 20.21
C GLU A 179 -6.06 -6.84 21.23
N TRP A 180 -4.78 -6.83 20.85
CA TRP A 180 -3.68 -7.05 21.77
C TRP A 180 -3.68 -6.05 22.93
N LYS A 181 -3.91 -4.76 22.66
CA LYS A 181 -4.00 -3.75 23.73
C LYS A 181 -5.16 -4.02 24.69
N VAL A 182 -6.32 -4.43 24.18
CA VAL A 182 -7.48 -4.78 25.02
C VAL A 182 -7.13 -5.97 25.92
N HIS A 183 -6.52 -7.01 25.35
CA HIS A 183 -6.10 -8.19 26.11
C HIS A 183 -5.11 -7.87 27.23
N ASN A 184 -4.22 -6.89 27.01
CA ASN A 184 -3.21 -6.47 27.98
C ASN A 184 -3.63 -5.27 28.86
N ASN A 185 -4.90 -4.89 28.85
CA ASN A 185 -5.43 -3.72 29.59
C ASN A 185 -4.71 -2.39 29.28
N ILE A 186 -4.16 -2.25 28.08
CA ILE A 186 -3.45 -1.06 27.62
C ILE A 186 -4.46 -0.08 27.04
N THR A 187 -4.52 1.11 27.62
CA THR A 187 -5.44 2.18 27.19
C THR A 187 -4.69 3.27 26.45
N ARG A 188 -5.43 4.23 25.88
CA ARG A 188 -4.82 5.46 25.35
C ARG A 188 -4.03 6.22 26.43
N LYS A 189 -4.50 6.18 27.68
CA LYS A 189 -3.84 6.87 28.80
C LYS A 189 -2.45 6.31 29.04
N SER A 190 -2.26 5.00 28.92
CA SER A 190 -0.97 4.32 29.07
C SER A 190 0.12 4.98 28.23
N PHE A 191 -0.17 5.29 26.95
CA PHE A 191 0.78 5.96 26.06
C PHE A 191 0.99 7.45 26.37
N THR A 192 -0.04 8.16 26.82
CA THR A 192 0.06 9.61 27.10
C THR A 192 0.71 9.91 28.44
N SER A 193 0.66 8.98 29.40
CA SER A 193 1.31 9.09 30.71
C SER A 193 2.71 8.47 30.73
N TYR A 194 3.15 7.87 29.61
CA TYR A 194 4.47 7.28 29.48
C TYR A 194 5.53 8.39 29.47
N ARG A 195 6.50 8.32 30.38
CA ARG A 195 7.60 9.26 30.55
C ARG A 195 8.92 8.57 30.29
#